data_AF-N9J9D8-F1
#
_entry.id   AF-N9J9D8-F1
#
_cell.length_a   1.000
_cell.length_b   1.000
_cell.length_c   1.000
_cell.angle_alpha   90.00
_cell.angle_beta   90.00
_cell.angle_gamma   90.00
#
_symmetry.space_group_name_H-M   'P 1'
#
loop_
_entity.id
_entity.type
_entity.pdbx_description
1 polymer ?
#
loop_
_entity_poly.entity_id
_entity_poly.type
_entity_poly.pdbx_seq_one_letter_code
_entity_poly.pdbx_strand_id
1 'polypeptide(L)'
;MTIISNLKKRKEMMKILQYQYMSLKIEVGDLREKKQKSDFKTQESEYAYLNLLASFSEFKRKYGLTLDNYIYEENFILINEKYNAYIESKKTSAALQELLNQRLDALVIHKRKVGHLKDSLRQDELNILFENV
;
A
#
# COMPACT_ATOMS: atom_id res chain seq x y z
N MET A 1 20.50 -40.31 -15.99
CA MET A 1 20.43 -39.89 -14.56
C MET A 1 20.37 -38.36 -14.37
N THR A 2 20.93 -37.55 -15.27
CA THR A 2 21.01 -36.07 -15.14
C THR A 2 19.67 -35.33 -15.34
N ILE A 3 18.81 -35.82 -16.23
CA ILE A 3 17.51 -35.20 -16.56
C ILE A 3 16.53 -35.26 -15.38
N ILE A 4 16.39 -36.44 -14.74
CA ILE A 4 15.54 -36.65 -13.56
C ILE A 4 16.02 -35.79 -12.37
N SER A 5 17.34 -35.67 -12.18
CA SER A 5 17.94 -34.82 -11.14
C SER A 5 17.63 -33.33 -11.36
N ASN A 6 17.70 -32.86 -12.60
CA ASN A 6 17.34 -31.48 -12.96
C ASN A 6 15.84 -31.20 -12.79
N LEU A 7 14.97 -32.14 -13.15
CA LEU A 7 13.53 -32.02 -12.92
C LEU A 7 13.21 -31.89 -11.44
N LYS A 8 13.84 -32.71 -10.58
CA LYS A 8 13.70 -32.63 -9.12
C LYS A 8 14.11 -31.25 -8.59
N LYS A 9 15.25 -30.72 -9.02
CA LYS A 9 15.71 -29.37 -8.63
C LYS A 9 14.73 -28.27 -9.04
N ARG A 10 14.19 -28.33 -10.26
CA ARG A 10 13.20 -27.37 -10.77
C ARG A 10 11.87 -27.44 -10.00
N LYS A 11 11.43 -28.64 -9.58
CA LYS A 11 10.25 -28.81 -8.71
C LYS A 11 10.44 -28.20 -7.33
N GLU A 12 11.64 -28.31 -6.74
CA GLU A 12 11.93 -27.64 -5.46
C GLU A 12 11.99 -26.12 -5.62
N MET A 13 12.60 -25.61 -6.69
CA MET A 13 12.59 -24.18 -7.01
C MET A 13 11.15 -23.64 -7.18
N MET A 14 10.27 -24.42 -7.79
CA MET A 14 8.85 -24.08 -7.91
C MET A 14 8.20 -23.86 -6.55
N LYS A 15 8.42 -24.74 -5.58
CA LYS A 15 7.87 -24.60 -4.23
C LYS A 15 8.35 -23.31 -3.56
N ILE A 16 9.64 -22.99 -3.70
CA ILE A 16 10.23 -21.75 -3.17
C ILE A 16 9.57 -20.52 -3.79
N LEU A 17 9.44 -20.49 -5.12
CA LEU A 17 8.81 -19.37 -5.83
C LEU A 17 7.32 -19.22 -5.47
N GLN A 18 6.60 -20.33 -5.30
CA GLN A 18 5.21 -20.33 -4.84
C GLN A 18 5.09 -19.78 -3.42
N TYR A 19 5.99 -20.18 -2.52
CA TYR A 19 6.04 -19.64 -1.16
C TYR A 19 6.28 -18.12 -1.18
N GLN A 20 7.30 -17.66 -1.91
CA GLN A 20 7.60 -16.23 -2.06
C GLN A 20 6.41 -15.44 -2.61
N TYR A 21 5.71 -15.99 -3.61
CA TYR A 21 4.50 -15.37 -4.16
C TYR A 21 3.39 -15.26 -3.12
N MET A 22 3.17 -16.29 -2.30
CA MET A 22 2.16 -16.26 -1.25
C MET A 22 2.50 -15.27 -0.13
N SER A 23 3.75 -15.23 0.32
CA SER A 23 4.21 -14.25 1.31
C SER A 23 4.00 -12.81 0.80
N LEU A 24 4.35 -12.54 -0.45
CA LEU A 24 4.17 -11.22 -1.05
C LEU A 24 2.68 -10.86 -1.23
N LYS A 25 1.82 -11.85 -1.50
CA LYS A 25 0.37 -11.65 -1.57
C LYS A 25 -0.20 -11.22 -0.22
N ILE A 26 0.28 -11.81 0.88
CA ILE A 26 -0.10 -11.44 2.25
C ILE A 26 0.37 -10.00 2.54
N GLU A 27 1.64 -9.70 2.26
CA GLU A 27 2.19 -8.35 2.46
C GLU A 27 1.40 -7.27 1.72
N VAL A 28 1.02 -7.53 0.46
CA VAL A 28 0.14 -6.64 -0.32
C VAL A 28 -1.23 -6.48 0.34
N GLY A 29 -1.79 -7.54 0.92
CA GLY A 29 -3.03 -7.48 1.69
C GLY A 29 -2.92 -6.55 2.88
N ASP A 30 -1.88 -6.72 3.70
CA ASP A 30 -1.62 -5.89 4.88
C ASP A 30 -1.39 -4.42 4.50
N LEU A 31 -0.65 -4.18 3.40
CA LEU A 31 -0.41 -2.83 2.88
C LEU A 31 -1.69 -2.15 2.41
N ARG A 32 -2.62 -2.88 1.77
CA ARG A 32 -3.94 -2.36 1.39
C ARG A 32 -4.75 -1.93 2.61
N GLU A 33 -4.77 -2.75 3.65
CA GLU A 33 -5.48 -2.42 4.89
C GLU A 33 -4.87 -1.18 5.57
N LYS A 34 -3.53 -1.12 5.67
CA LYS A 34 -2.82 0.06 6.21
C LYS A 34 -3.13 1.31 5.41
N LYS A 35 -3.13 1.22 4.07
CA LYS A 35 -3.46 2.33 3.17
C LYS A 35 -4.89 2.80 3.37
N GLN A 36 -5.86 1.89 3.45
CA GLN A 36 -7.25 2.22 3.71
C GLN A 36 -7.43 2.94 5.06
N LYS A 37 -6.76 2.45 6.13
CA LYS A 37 -6.76 3.13 7.43
C LYS A 37 -6.14 4.54 7.36
N SER A 38 -5.07 4.71 6.58
CA SER A 38 -4.43 6.01 6.36
C SER A 38 -5.32 6.98 5.59
N ASP A 39 -6.03 6.51 4.56
CA ASP A 39 -6.97 7.32 3.79
C ASP A 39 -8.12 7.81 4.67
N PHE A 40 -8.65 6.93 5.52
CA PHE A 40 -9.68 7.30 6.48
C PHE A 40 -9.20 8.40 7.45
N LYS A 41 -8.00 8.25 8.02
CA LYS A 41 -7.40 9.30 8.87
C LYS A 41 -7.18 10.62 8.14
N THR A 42 -6.89 10.56 6.84
CA THR A 42 -6.73 11.76 6.01
C THR A 42 -8.07 12.49 5.89
N GLN A 43 -9.16 11.76 5.64
CA GLN A 43 -10.52 12.30 5.59
C GLN A 43 -10.95 12.90 6.94
N GLU A 44 -10.67 12.22 8.06
CA GLU A 44 -10.97 12.74 9.40
C GLU A 44 -10.20 14.04 9.69
N SER A 45 -8.92 14.09 9.33
CA SER A 45 -8.08 15.28 9.54
C SER A 45 -8.54 16.45 8.67
N GLU A 46 -8.93 16.17 7.42
CA GLU A 46 -9.50 17.16 6.50
C GLU A 46 -10.80 17.73 7.04
N TYR A 47 -11.73 16.87 7.47
CA TYR A 47 -13.00 17.28 8.05
C TYR A 47 -12.82 18.14 9.30
N ALA A 48 -11.93 17.73 10.20
CA ALA A 48 -11.61 18.51 11.41
C ALA A 48 -11.05 19.90 11.07
N TYR A 49 -10.15 19.99 10.08
CA TYR A 49 -9.59 21.25 9.63
C TYR A 49 -10.65 22.16 8.98
N LEU A 50 -11.47 21.63 8.07
CA LEU A 50 -12.51 22.41 7.40
C LEU A 50 -13.58 22.91 8.37
N ASN A 51 -13.98 22.08 9.34
CA ASN A 51 -14.91 22.50 10.38
C ASN A 51 -14.34 23.62 11.24
N LEU A 52 -13.07 23.52 11.63
CA LEU A 52 -12.40 24.57 12.40
C LEU A 52 -12.37 25.89 11.61
N LEU A 53 -12.05 25.84 10.32
CA LEU A 53 -12.09 27.03 9.45
C LEU A 53 -13.50 27.63 9.36
N ALA A 54 -14.52 26.78 9.21
CA ALA A 54 -15.91 27.23 9.16
C ALA A 54 -16.34 27.90 10.47
N SER A 55 -16.05 27.27 11.61
CA SER A 55 -16.32 27.83 12.94
C SER A 55 -15.60 29.15 13.17
N PHE A 56 -14.32 29.24 12.79
CA PHE A 56 -13.54 30.47 12.94
C PHE A 56 -14.06 31.59 12.03
N SER A 57 -14.47 31.27 10.80
CA SER A 57 -15.10 32.22 9.88
C SER A 57 -16.40 32.79 10.46
N GLU A 58 -17.25 31.93 11.04
CA GLU A 58 -18.49 32.37 11.68
C GLU A 58 -18.22 33.22 12.92
N PHE A 59 -17.24 32.83 13.73
CA PHE A 59 -16.82 33.56 14.92
C PHE A 59 -16.30 34.97 14.58
N LYS A 60 -15.40 35.06 13.59
CA LYS A 60 -14.90 36.34 13.05
C LYS A 60 -16.04 37.20 12.52
N ARG A 61 -17.04 36.63 11.86
CA ARG A 61 -18.21 37.38 11.37
C ARG A 61 -19.03 37.98 12.53
N LYS A 62 -19.17 37.25 13.64
CA LYS A 62 -19.98 37.69 14.80
C LYS A 62 -19.26 38.69 15.71
N TYR A 63 -17.95 38.51 15.91
CA TYR A 63 -17.20 39.22 16.97
C TYR A 63 -15.94 39.93 16.47
N GLY A 64 -15.72 40.00 15.16
CA GLY A 64 -14.41 40.32 14.60
C GLY A 64 -13.81 41.68 14.97
N LEU A 65 -14.65 42.69 15.21
CA LEU A 65 -14.21 44.02 15.65
C LEU A 65 -14.02 44.13 17.17
N THR A 66 -14.55 43.18 17.93
CA THR A 66 -14.57 43.20 19.41
C THR A 66 -13.64 42.16 20.02
N LEU A 67 -12.90 41.42 19.19
CA LEU A 67 -12.05 40.32 19.61
C LEU A 67 -10.66 40.80 20.03
N ASP A 68 -10.17 40.24 21.12
CA ASP A 68 -8.79 40.41 21.57
C ASP A 68 -7.82 39.73 20.59
N ASN A 69 -6.67 40.37 20.35
CA ASN A 69 -5.57 39.82 19.57
C ASN A 69 -5.10 38.47 20.09
N TYR A 70 -5.09 38.25 21.41
CA TYR A 70 -4.71 36.96 22.02
C TYR A 70 -5.61 35.81 21.53
N ILE A 71 -6.92 36.02 21.48
CA ILE A 71 -7.89 35.02 21.01
C ILE A 71 -7.68 34.75 19.51
N TYR A 72 -7.34 35.77 18.73
CA TYR A 72 -7.01 35.60 17.32
C TYR A 72 -5.75 34.74 17.10
N GLU A 73 -4.70 34.99 17.88
CA GLU A 73 -3.44 34.24 17.82
C GLU A 73 -3.63 32.77 18.19
N GLU A 74 -4.34 32.46 19.28
CA GLU A 74 -4.64 31.07 19.68
C GLU A 74 -5.39 30.31 18.59
N ASN A 75 -6.41 30.93 17.98
CA ASN A 75 -7.16 30.31 16.89
C ASN A 75 -6.28 30.08 15.65
N PHE A 76 -5.37 31.01 15.34
CA PHE A 76 -4.44 30.86 14.23
C PHE A 76 -3.46 29.69 14.45
N ILE A 77 -2.91 29.57 15.67
CA ILE A 77 -2.05 28.44 16.06
C ILE A 77 -2.80 27.12 15.87
N LEU A 78 -4.01 27.02 16.40
CA LEU A 78 -4.83 25.80 16.31
C LEU A 78 -5.16 25.44 14.85
N ILE A 79 -5.50 26.42 14.01
CA ILE A 79 -5.75 26.20 12.57
C ILE A 79 -4.49 25.64 11.89
N ASN A 80 -3.32 26.21 12.20
CA ASN A 80 -2.06 25.77 11.63
C ASN A 80 -1.70 24.34 12.07
N GLU A 81 -1.91 24.00 13.34
CA GLU A 81 -1.71 22.63 13.85
C GLU A 81 -2.59 21.62 13.12
N LYS A 82 -3.89 21.91 12.94
CA LYS A 82 -4.82 21.03 12.23
C LYS A 82 -4.48 20.91 10.74
N TYR A 83 -4.04 21.99 10.12
CA TYR A 83 -3.55 21.97 8.75
C TYR A 83 -2.32 21.07 8.59
N ASN A 84 -1.33 21.20 9.47
CA ASN A 84 -0.12 20.37 9.43
C ASN A 84 -0.44 18.89 9.61
N ALA A 85 -1.33 18.54 10.54
CA ALA A 85 -1.79 17.16 10.72
C ALA A 85 -2.48 16.60 9.45
N TYR A 86 -3.31 17.40 8.78
CA TYR A 86 -3.90 17.03 7.49
C TYR A 86 -2.82 16.80 6.41
N ILE A 87 -1.84 17.68 6.30
CA ILE A 87 -0.75 17.52 5.32
C ILE A 87 0.10 16.28 5.60
N GLU A 88 0.44 16.01 6.86
CA GLU A 88 1.21 14.81 7.24
C GLU A 88 0.45 13.50 6.95
N SER A 89 -0.85 13.46 7.24
CA SER A 89 -1.68 12.29 6.90
C SER A 89 -1.75 12.05 5.39
N LYS A 90 -1.87 13.12 4.59
CA LYS A 90 -1.84 13.04 3.12
C LYS A 90 -0.50 12.52 2.59
N LYS A 91 0.63 12.99 3.13
CA LYS A 91 1.97 12.49 2.77
C LYS A 91 2.10 10.99 3.09
N THR A 92 1.60 10.57 4.25
CA THR A 92 1.63 9.15 4.67
C THR A 92 0.81 8.26 3.74
N SER A 93 -0.41 8.68 3.37
CA SER A 93 -1.25 7.97 2.42
C SER A 93 -0.55 7.82 1.05
N ALA A 94 0.06 8.89 0.55
CA ALA A 94 0.80 8.87 -0.72
C ALA A 94 1.99 7.89 -0.69
N ALA A 95 2.79 7.91 0.38
CA ALA A 95 3.92 7.00 0.53
C ALA A 95 3.48 5.52 0.59
N LEU A 96 2.37 5.24 1.28
CA LEU A 96 1.80 3.89 1.32
C LEU A 96 1.28 3.44 -0.05
N GLN A 97 0.70 4.35 -0.84
CA GLN A 97 0.25 4.04 -2.20
C GLN A 97 1.43 3.72 -3.12
N GLU A 98 2.54 4.46 -3.03
CA GLU A 98 3.74 4.19 -3.82
C GLU A 98 4.34 2.81 -3.47
N LEU A 99 4.49 2.52 -2.17
CA LEU A 99 4.99 1.22 -1.71
C LEU A 99 4.07 0.08 -2.15
N LEU A 100 2.74 0.27 -2.08
CA LEU A 100 1.77 -0.71 -2.54
C LEU A 100 1.92 -0.99 -4.04
N ASN A 101 2.13 0.03 -4.87
CA ASN A 101 2.35 -0.13 -6.31
C ASN A 101 3.61 -0.97 -6.57
N GLN A 102 4.73 -0.63 -5.92
CA GLN A 102 5.99 -1.38 -6.05
C GLN A 102 5.82 -2.87 -5.68
N ARG A 103 5.05 -3.15 -4.61
CA ARG A 103 4.77 -4.54 -4.17
C ARG A 103 3.82 -5.28 -5.10
N LEU A 104 2.84 -4.60 -5.68
CA LEU A 104 1.97 -5.18 -6.70
C LEU A 104 2.74 -5.55 -7.97
N ASP A 105 3.67 -4.71 -8.42
CA ASP A 105 4.52 -5.00 -9.57
C ASP A 105 5.39 -6.24 -9.31
N ALA A 106 6.03 -6.30 -8.14
CA ALA A 106 6.79 -7.48 -7.72
C ALA A 106 5.91 -8.75 -7.68
N LEU A 107 4.65 -8.63 -7.21
CA LEU A 107 3.71 -9.74 -7.15
C LEU A 107 3.36 -10.28 -8.53
N VAL A 108 3.14 -9.39 -9.50
CA VAL A 108 2.90 -9.76 -10.90
C VAL A 108 4.10 -10.49 -11.49
N ILE A 109 5.33 -9.98 -11.25
CA ILE A 109 6.57 -10.62 -11.71
C ILE A 109 6.71 -12.02 -11.12
N HIS A 110 6.52 -12.19 -9.81
CA HIS A 110 6.60 -13.50 -9.16
C HIS A 110 5.53 -14.48 -9.66
N LYS A 111 4.29 -14.00 -9.87
CA LYS A 111 3.23 -14.82 -10.47
C LYS A 111 3.62 -15.36 -11.84
N ARG A 112 4.20 -14.51 -12.69
CA ARG A 112 4.68 -14.89 -14.03
C ARG A 112 5.82 -15.91 -13.94
N LYS A 113 6.80 -15.71 -13.05
CA LYS A 113 7.90 -16.68 -12.82
C LYS A 113 7.37 -18.06 -12.43
N VAL A 114 6.42 -18.11 -11.51
CA VAL A 114 5.74 -19.36 -11.10
C VAL A 114 5.01 -19.98 -12.30
N GLY A 115 4.28 -19.19 -13.09
CA GLY A 115 3.60 -19.67 -14.30
C GLY A 115 4.56 -20.30 -15.30
N HIS A 116 5.61 -19.57 -15.71
CA HIS A 116 6.59 -20.06 -16.68
C HIS A 116 7.31 -21.33 -16.22
N LEU A 117 7.72 -21.40 -14.95
CA LEU A 117 8.36 -22.60 -14.44
C LEU A 117 7.39 -23.80 -14.41
N LYS A 118 6.08 -23.55 -14.23
CA LYS A 118 5.06 -24.60 -14.20
C LYS A 118 4.86 -25.19 -15.58
N ASP A 119 4.79 -24.33 -16.59
CA ASP A 119 4.64 -24.74 -17.98
C ASP A 119 5.89 -25.48 -18.46
N SER A 120 7.09 -24.99 -18.10
CA SER A 120 8.36 -25.68 -18.41
C SER A 120 8.44 -27.05 -17.75
N LEU A 121 8.05 -27.19 -16.48
CA LEU A 121 8.03 -28.48 -15.79
C LEU A 121 7.08 -29.47 -16.45
N ARG A 122 5.89 -29.01 -16.86
CA ARG A 122 4.91 -29.85 -17.55
C ARG A 122 5.44 -30.33 -18.90
N GLN A 123 6.13 -29.46 -19.64
CA GLN A 123 6.77 -29.83 -20.91
C GLN A 123 7.88 -30.85 -20.70
N ASP A 124 8.75 -30.65 -19.69
CA ASP A 124 9.83 -31.59 -19.36
C ASP A 124 9.26 -32.98 -18.96
N GLU A 125 8.16 -33.01 -18.19
CA GLU A 125 7.48 -34.25 -17.81
C GLU A 125 6.87 -34.99 -19.01
N LEU A 126 6.23 -34.26 -19.94
CA LEU A 126 5.71 -34.83 -21.18
C LEU A 126 6.85 -35.41 -22.03
N ASN A 127 7.94 -34.66 -22.21
CA ASN A 127 9.09 -35.12 -23.00
C ASN A 127 9.70 -36.41 -22.43
N ILE A 128 9.85 -36.52 -21.10
CA ILE A 128 10.33 -37.74 -20.45
C ILE A 128 9.38 -38.93 -20.68
N LEU A 129 8.06 -38.70 -20.68
CA LEU A 129 7.09 -39.75 -20.95
C LEU A 129 7.18 -40.28 -22.39
N PHE A 130 7.46 -39.40 -23.36
CA PHE A 130 7.55 -39.77 -24.79
C PHE A 130 8.95 -40.20 -25.25
N GLU A 131 10.04 -39.84 -24.54
CA GLU A 131 11.39 -40.37 -24.79
C GLU A 131 11.59 -41.81 -24.27
N ASN A 132 10.69 -42.30 -23.41
CA ASN A 132 10.72 -43.66 -22.85
C ASN A 132 9.70 -44.62 -23.50
N VAL A 133 9.19 -44.29 -24.69
CA VAL A 133 8.37 -45.16 -25.57
C VAL A 133 9.20 -45.50 -26.80
#